data_AF-A0A962I7H4-F1
#
_entry.id   AF-A0A962I7H4-F1
#
_cell.length_a   1.000
_cell.length_b   1.000
_cell.length_c   1.000
_cell.angle_alpha   90.00
_cell.angle_beta   90.00
_cell.angle_gamma   90.00
#
_symmetry.space_group_name_H-M   'P 1'
#
loop_
_entity.id
_entity.type
_entity.pdbx_description
1 polymer ?
#
loop_
_entity_poly.entity_id
_entity_poly.type
_entity_poly.pdbx_seq_one_letter_code
_entity_poly.pdbx_strand_id
1 'polypeptide(L)'
;MSATAPNLARQINRAEVVDRNFSDFVRHYAGPRASRPPSANETLDRDSRLTRGDFEALFESQLISRHLDLMARVLRVRNKVYYTIGSSGHEGNAMLARAARHSDPAFLHYRSGGFMAERFRKLPGMDPIYDSALSFAASRED
;
A
#
# COMPACT_ATOMS: atom_id res chain seq x y z
N MET A 1 -33.17 19.82 -34.60
CA MET A 1 -32.81 19.62 -33.18
C MET A 1 -32.30 18.20 -33.03
N SER A 2 -30.97 18.01 -33.08
CA SER A 2 -30.35 16.69 -32.93
C SER A 2 -29.85 16.58 -31.49
N ALA A 3 -30.51 15.79 -30.66
CA ALA A 3 -30.05 15.48 -29.32
C ALA A 3 -28.83 14.55 -29.45
N THR A 4 -27.64 15.09 -29.19
CA THR A 4 -26.43 14.28 -28.96
C THR A 4 -26.68 13.34 -27.79
N ALA A 5 -26.68 12.03 -28.06
CA ALA A 5 -26.66 11.00 -27.04
C ALA A 5 -25.48 11.26 -26.08
N PRO A 6 -25.68 11.16 -24.75
CA PRO A 6 -24.59 11.32 -23.80
C PRO A 6 -23.54 10.23 -24.07
N ASN A 7 -22.30 10.66 -24.27
CA ASN A 7 -21.15 9.78 -24.44
C ASN A 7 -20.89 9.05 -23.12
N LEU A 8 -21.58 7.92 -22.95
CA LEU A 8 -21.53 7.04 -21.80
C LEU A 8 -20.31 6.11 -21.90
N ALA A 9 -19.15 6.67 -22.26
CA ALA A 9 -17.87 6.04 -21.97
C ALA A 9 -17.74 6.02 -20.45
N ARG A 10 -18.36 5.02 -19.82
CA ARG A 10 -18.34 4.74 -18.40
C ARG A 10 -16.87 4.70 -18.01
N GLN A 11 -16.39 5.78 -17.38
CA GLN A 11 -14.98 5.93 -17.07
C GLN A 11 -14.61 4.79 -16.12
N ILE A 12 -13.93 3.77 -16.64
CA ILE A 12 -13.61 2.57 -15.87
C ILE A 12 -12.65 3.00 -14.76
N ASN A 13 -13.07 2.83 -13.51
CA ASN A 13 -12.20 2.99 -12.36
C ASN A 13 -11.21 1.83 -12.31
N ARG A 14 -10.07 2.01 -12.99
CA ARG A 14 -9.04 0.97 -13.10
C ARG A 14 -8.51 0.52 -11.72
N ALA A 15 -8.42 1.45 -10.76
CA ALA A 15 -7.93 1.14 -9.42
C ALA A 15 -8.89 0.17 -8.70
N GLU A 16 -10.19 0.43 -8.76
CA GLU A 16 -11.22 -0.45 -8.21
C GLU A 16 -11.26 -1.82 -8.90
N VAL A 17 -11.10 -1.86 -10.23
CA VAL A 17 -11.03 -3.13 -10.96
C VAL A 17 -9.83 -3.96 -10.51
N VAL A 18 -8.64 -3.34 -10.38
CA VAL A 18 -7.43 -4.04 -9.92
C VAL A 18 -7.57 -4.52 -8.48
N ASP A 19 -8.11 -3.70 -7.59
CA ASP A 19 -8.32 -4.05 -6.17
C ASP A 19 -9.31 -5.22 -6.00
N ARG A 20 -10.42 -5.18 -6.75
CA ARG A 20 -11.39 -6.29 -6.79
C ARG A 20 -10.75 -7.56 -7.34
N ASN A 21 -10.03 -7.48 -8.45
CA ASN A 21 -9.37 -8.64 -9.05
C ASN A 21 -8.34 -9.26 -8.08
N PHE A 22 -7.59 -8.43 -7.35
CA PHE A 22 -6.67 -8.91 -6.32
C PHE A 22 -7.40 -9.62 -5.19
N SER A 23 -8.45 -9.00 -4.65
CA SER A 23 -9.27 -9.59 -3.57
C SER A 23 -9.91 -10.91 -3.99
N ASP A 24 -10.47 -10.97 -5.21
CA ASP A 24 -11.10 -12.17 -5.74
C ASP A 24 -10.06 -13.27 -6.00
N PHE A 25 -8.88 -12.92 -6.51
CA PHE A 25 -7.77 -13.87 -6.66
C PHE A 25 -7.35 -14.47 -5.31
N VAL A 26 -7.17 -13.65 -4.28
CA VAL A 26 -6.76 -14.12 -2.95
C VAL A 26 -7.83 -15.02 -2.32
N ARG A 27 -9.11 -14.64 -2.41
CA ARG A 27 -10.23 -15.44 -1.88
C ARG A 27 -10.36 -16.81 -2.54
N HIS A 28 -10.12 -16.87 -3.85
CA HIS A 28 -10.25 -18.09 -4.63
C HIS A 28 -8.89 -18.77 -4.88
N TYR A 29 -7.86 -18.42 -4.12
CA TYR A 29 -6.52 -18.99 -4.31
C TYR A 29 -6.54 -20.51 -4.09
N ALA A 30 -6.35 -21.25 -5.18
CA ALA A 30 -6.31 -22.71 -5.23
C ALA A 30 -4.90 -23.27 -5.52
N GLY A 31 -3.87 -22.43 -5.38
CA GLY A 31 -2.48 -22.86 -5.54
C GLY A 31 -1.97 -23.71 -4.36
N PRO A 32 -0.69 -24.11 -4.41
CA PRO A 32 -0.08 -24.92 -3.35
C PRO A 32 -0.27 -24.27 -1.98
N ARG A 33 -0.65 -25.09 -0.99
CA ARG A 33 -0.80 -24.68 0.40
C ARG A 33 0.17 -25.53 1.24
N ALA A 34 0.91 -24.87 2.12
CA ALA A 34 1.72 -25.58 3.10
C ALA A 34 0.80 -26.40 4.01
N SER A 35 1.23 -27.61 4.39
CA SER A 35 0.50 -28.49 5.30
C SER A 35 0.32 -27.87 6.70
N ARG A 36 1.24 -26.99 7.09
CA ARG A 36 1.19 -26.19 8.31
C ARG A 36 1.71 -24.77 8.01
N PRO A 37 1.09 -23.71 8.56
CA PRO A 37 1.67 -22.37 8.50
C PRO A 37 2.99 -22.32 9.28
N PRO A 38 4.08 -21.76 8.72
CA PRO A 38 5.34 -21.57 9.44
C PRO A 38 5.15 -20.78 10.75
N SER A 39 5.99 -21.01 11.75
CA SER A 39 5.97 -20.15 12.94
C SER A 39 6.44 -18.73 12.59
N ALA A 40 6.15 -17.72 13.42
CA ALA A 40 6.54 -16.33 13.14
C ALA A 40 8.06 -16.17 12.89
N ASN A 41 8.90 -16.95 13.58
CA ASN A 41 10.36 -16.87 13.47
C ASN A 41 10.95 -17.86 12.46
N GLU A 42 10.11 -18.67 11.80
CA GLU A 42 10.55 -19.64 10.79
C GLU A 42 10.81 -18.92 9.46
N THR A 43 11.93 -19.23 8.80
CA THR A 43 12.28 -18.63 7.50
C THR A 43 11.44 -19.22 6.38
N LEU A 44 11.07 -18.39 5.40
CA LEU A 44 10.20 -18.79 4.29
C LEU A 44 10.91 -19.67 3.24
N ASP A 45 12.24 -19.56 3.15
CA ASP A 45 13.10 -20.35 2.27
C ASP A 45 14.39 -20.71 3.03
N ARG A 46 15.07 -21.79 2.62
CA ARG A 46 16.37 -22.20 3.15
C ARG A 46 17.45 -21.15 2.89
N ASP A 47 17.34 -20.44 1.77
CA ASP A 47 18.33 -19.44 1.36
C ASP A 47 17.95 -18.01 1.79
N SER A 48 16.85 -17.85 2.52
CA SER A 48 16.33 -16.54 2.94
C SER A 48 16.44 -16.34 4.45
N ARG A 49 16.80 -15.12 4.85
CA ARG A 49 16.68 -14.66 6.25
C ARG A 49 15.30 -14.10 6.58
N LEU A 50 14.39 -14.06 5.61
CA LEU A 50 13.05 -13.52 5.80
C LEU A 50 12.17 -14.53 6.54
N THR A 51 11.83 -14.19 7.79
CA THR A 51 10.89 -14.98 8.59
C THR A 51 9.45 -14.77 8.12
N ARG A 52 8.53 -15.66 8.49
CA ARG A 52 7.10 -15.44 8.26
C ARG A 52 6.63 -14.12 8.86
N GLY A 53 6.99 -13.83 10.12
CA GLY A 53 6.56 -12.61 10.80
C GLY A 53 7.07 -11.35 10.10
N ASP A 54 8.30 -11.42 9.61
CA ASP A 54 8.90 -10.33 8.84
C ASP A 54 8.20 -10.12 7.50
N PHE A 55 7.86 -11.20 6.82
CA PHE A 55 7.10 -11.16 5.57
C PHE A 55 5.70 -10.58 5.77
N GLU A 56 5.01 -10.96 6.85
CA GLU A 56 3.68 -10.41 7.17
C GLU A 56 3.74 -8.90 7.45
N ALA A 57 4.73 -8.45 8.25
CA ALA A 57 4.92 -7.03 8.51
C ALA A 57 5.23 -6.25 7.22
N LEU A 58 6.08 -6.79 6.34
CA LEU A 58 6.35 -6.23 5.03
C LEU A 58 5.11 -6.16 4.15
N PHE A 59 4.34 -7.24 4.10
CA PHE A 59 3.11 -7.32 3.33
C PHE A 59 2.08 -6.31 3.84
N GLU A 60 1.95 -6.15 5.15
CA GLU A 60 1.09 -5.13 5.75
C GLU A 60 1.55 -3.71 5.36
N SER A 61 2.86 -3.42 5.30
CA SER A 61 3.36 -2.11 4.83
C SER A 61 2.99 -1.83 3.38
N GLN A 62 3.06 -2.87 2.53
CA GLN A 62 2.63 -2.78 1.14
C GLN A 62 1.13 -2.49 1.04
N LEU A 63 0.31 -3.18 1.85
CA LEU A 63 -1.13 -2.97 1.89
C LEU A 63 -1.49 -1.57 2.41
N ILE A 64 -0.83 -1.07 3.46
CA ILE A 64 -1.02 0.30 3.96
C ILE A 64 -0.79 1.32 2.85
N SER A 65 0.34 1.23 2.14
CA SER A 65 0.64 2.13 1.02
C SER A 65 -0.45 2.07 -0.07
N ARG A 66 -0.91 0.86 -0.42
CA ARG A 66 -1.96 0.68 -1.43
C ARG A 66 -3.32 1.24 -0.96
N HIS A 67 -3.71 0.99 0.28
CA HIS A 67 -4.99 1.46 0.81
C HIS A 67 -5.02 2.98 0.98
N LEU A 68 -3.91 3.59 1.39
CA LEU A 68 -3.76 5.04 1.42
C LEU A 68 -3.92 5.64 0.02
N ASP A 69 -3.30 5.06 -1.01
CA ASP A 69 -3.47 5.50 -2.40
C ASP A 69 -4.93 5.40 -2.88
N LEU A 70 -5.60 4.29 -2.59
CA LEU A 70 -7.00 4.07 -2.96
C LEU A 70 -7.90 5.09 -2.28
N MET A 71 -7.70 5.32 -0.98
CA MET A 71 -8.50 6.28 -0.22
C MET A 71 -8.24 7.71 -0.66
N ALA A 72 -6.99 8.07 -0.93
CA ALA A 72 -6.64 9.38 -1.48
C ALA A 72 -7.39 9.65 -2.80
N ARG A 73 -7.49 8.65 -3.68
CA ARG A 73 -8.28 8.78 -4.93
C ARG A 73 -9.78 8.99 -4.65
N VAL A 74 -10.36 8.23 -3.72
CA VAL A 74 -11.78 8.39 -3.33
C VAL A 74 -12.03 9.79 -2.77
N LEU A 75 -11.16 10.26 -1.88
CA LEU A 75 -11.26 11.60 -1.28
C LEU A 75 -10.98 12.71 -2.28
N ARG A 76 -10.15 12.47 -3.31
CA ARG A 76 -9.85 13.46 -4.34
C ARG A 76 -11.09 13.80 -5.16
N VAL A 77 -11.90 12.80 -5.48
CA VAL A 77 -13.21 12.98 -6.15
C VAL A 77 -14.16 13.82 -5.30
N ARG A 78 -14.03 13.76 -3.97
CA ARG A 78 -14.81 14.56 -3.01
C ARG A 78 -14.18 15.93 -2.70
N ASN A 79 -13.09 16.31 -3.36
CA ASN A 79 -12.29 17.52 -3.06
C ASN A 79 -11.87 17.60 -1.57
N LYS A 80 -11.55 16.46 -0.94
CA LYS A 80 -11.09 16.39 0.45
C LYS A 80 -9.58 16.21 0.60
N VAL A 81 -8.87 16.06 -0.53
CA VAL A 81 -7.41 15.99 -0.63
C VAL A 81 -6.98 16.74 -1.89
N TYR A 82 -5.80 17.36 -1.88
CA TYR A 82 -5.37 18.28 -2.94
C TYR A 82 -4.63 17.56 -4.08
N TYR A 83 -3.56 16.85 -3.74
CA TYR A 83 -2.68 16.18 -4.70
C TYR A 83 -2.51 14.71 -4.33
N THR A 84 -2.70 13.81 -5.29
CA THR A 84 -2.64 12.37 -5.04
C THR A 84 -1.87 11.68 -6.17
N ILE A 85 -0.58 11.41 -5.95
CA ILE A 85 0.15 10.43 -6.78
C ILE A 85 0.14 9.10 -6.03
N GLY A 86 -0.36 8.06 -6.69
CA GLY A 86 -0.30 6.72 -6.13
C GLY A 86 1.10 6.11 -6.25
N SER A 87 1.48 5.36 -5.23
CA SER A 87 2.64 4.46 -5.17
C SER A 87 2.37 3.08 -5.78
N SER A 88 1.19 2.82 -6.35
CA SER A 88 0.87 1.55 -7.03
C SER A 88 1.98 1.05 -7.97
N GLY A 89 2.36 -0.22 -7.82
CA GLY A 89 3.47 -0.87 -8.51
C GLY A 89 4.84 -0.65 -7.86
N HIS A 90 4.93 0.21 -6.83
CA HIS A 90 6.17 0.54 -6.11
C HIS A 90 6.13 0.08 -4.66
N GLU A 91 5.08 -0.63 -4.22
CA GLU A 91 4.92 -1.07 -2.82
C GLU A 91 6.11 -1.92 -2.33
N GLY A 92 6.79 -2.62 -3.26
CA GLY A 92 8.00 -3.41 -2.98
C GLY A 92 9.17 -2.62 -2.40
N ASN A 93 9.18 -1.28 -2.50
CA ASN A 93 10.21 -0.45 -1.85
C ASN A 93 10.20 -0.55 -0.31
N ALA A 94 9.13 -1.11 0.29
CA ALA A 94 9.10 -1.53 1.68
C ALA A 94 10.30 -2.44 2.03
N MET A 95 10.75 -3.30 1.11
CA MET A 95 11.91 -4.16 1.35
C MET A 95 13.21 -3.37 1.56
N LEU A 96 13.38 -2.26 0.85
CA LEU A 96 14.53 -1.38 1.04
C LEU A 96 14.46 -0.67 2.40
N ALA A 97 13.27 -0.21 2.80
CA ALA A 97 13.06 0.36 4.12
C ALA A 97 13.32 -0.65 5.24
N ARG A 98 12.96 -1.93 5.04
CA ARG A 98 13.25 -3.03 5.96
C ARG A 98 14.74 -3.23 6.15
N ALA A 99 15.50 -3.23 5.06
CA ALA A 99 16.96 -3.41 5.08
C ALA A 99 17.71 -2.21 5.69
N ALA A 100 17.22 -0.99 5.53
CA ALA A 100 17.85 0.22 6.04
C ALA A 100 17.52 0.50 7.51
N ARG A 101 18.36 1.21 8.26
CA ARG A 101 17.98 1.76 9.58
C ARG A 101 17.00 2.92 9.38
N HIS A 102 16.15 3.18 10.38
CA HIS A 102 15.26 4.33 10.35
C HIS A 102 16.01 5.67 10.43
N SER A 103 17.30 5.66 10.76
CA SER A 103 18.19 6.82 10.80
C SER A 103 19.05 6.99 9.54
N ASP A 104 19.05 6.03 8.61
CA ASP A 104 19.84 6.16 7.38
C ASP A 104 19.21 7.22 6.46
N PRO A 105 19.98 8.17 5.89
CA PRO A 105 19.43 9.17 4.99
C PRO A 105 18.77 8.49 3.79
N ALA A 106 17.60 8.98 3.38
CA ALA A 106 16.88 8.46 2.23
C ALA A 106 16.39 9.62 1.35
N PHE A 107 16.81 9.61 0.09
CA PHE A 107 16.28 10.50 -0.94
C PHE A 107 15.03 9.84 -1.53
N LEU A 108 13.87 10.27 -1.06
CA LEU A 108 12.59 9.66 -1.41
C LEU A 108 12.08 10.15 -2.76
N HIS A 109 11.43 9.24 -3.47
CA HIS A 109 10.63 9.57 -4.63
C HIS A 109 9.16 9.75 -4.20
N TYR A 110 8.35 10.47 -4.98
CA TYR A 110 6.92 10.69 -4.69
C TYR A 110 6.05 9.41 -4.75
N ARG A 111 6.66 8.23 -4.92
CA ARG A 111 6.03 6.89 -4.88
C ARG A 111 6.62 6.01 -3.78
N SER A 112 7.23 6.62 -2.76
CA SER A 112 7.88 5.93 -1.66
C SER A 112 6.94 5.53 -0.50
N GLY A 113 5.64 5.37 -0.75
CA GLY A 113 4.65 5.06 0.29
C GLY A 113 4.96 3.79 1.08
N GLY A 114 5.30 2.68 0.40
CA GLY A 114 5.66 1.41 1.05
C GLY A 114 6.95 1.53 1.90
N PHE A 115 7.93 2.30 1.42
CA PHE A 115 9.17 2.59 2.14
C PHE A 115 8.85 3.34 3.44
N MET A 116 8.00 4.37 3.37
CA MET A 116 7.62 5.15 4.56
C MET A 116 6.83 4.31 5.55
N ALA A 117 5.82 3.56 5.09
CA ALA A 117 5.03 2.68 5.95
C ALA A 117 5.91 1.67 6.72
N GLU A 118 6.86 1.02 6.04
CA GLU A 118 7.77 0.07 6.71
C GLU A 118 8.76 0.77 7.64
N ARG A 119 9.23 1.97 7.30
CA ARG A 119 10.15 2.74 8.14
C ARG A 119 9.48 3.22 9.43
N PHE A 120 8.19 3.58 9.38
CA PHE A 120 7.40 3.98 10.55
C PHE A 120 7.32 2.87 11.60
N ARG A 121 7.29 1.59 11.19
CA ARG A 121 7.29 0.46 12.13
C ARG A 121 8.51 0.40 13.05
N LYS A 122 9.60 1.06 12.67
CA LYS A 122 10.85 1.10 13.44
C LYS A 122 10.83 2.19 14.53
N LEU A 123 9.77 2.99 14.60
CA LEU A 123 9.60 4.09 15.52
C LEU A 123 8.42 3.80 16.46
N PRO A 124 8.64 3.76 17.79
CA PRO A 124 7.57 3.59 18.75
C PRO A 124 6.57 4.77 18.70
N GLY A 125 5.27 4.46 18.77
CA GLY A 125 4.21 5.48 18.88
C GLY A 125 3.81 6.18 17.58
N MET A 126 4.30 5.71 16.42
CA MET A 126 3.90 6.22 15.11
C MET A 126 2.77 5.40 14.50
N ASP A 127 1.85 6.05 13.79
CA ASP A 127 0.76 5.40 13.05
C ASP A 127 0.83 5.86 11.58
N PRO A 128 1.41 5.06 10.68
CA PRO A 128 1.59 5.46 9.30
C PRO A 128 0.28 5.75 8.57
N ILE A 129 -0.86 5.22 9.03
CA ILE A 129 -2.17 5.48 8.43
C ILE A 129 -2.67 6.85 8.88
N TYR A 130 -2.67 7.11 10.18
CA TYR A 130 -3.14 8.38 10.74
C TYR A 130 -2.27 9.55 10.27
N ASP A 131 -0.94 9.42 10.39
CA ASP A 131 0.01 10.46 10.02
C ASP A 131 -0.09 10.78 8.51
N SER A 132 -0.25 9.78 7.65
CA SER A 132 -0.49 10.00 6.21
C SER A 132 -1.84 10.68 5.94
N ALA A 133 -2.88 10.37 6.71
CA ALA A 133 -4.20 10.96 6.55
C ALA A 133 -4.23 12.44 6.95
N LEU A 134 -3.46 12.85 7.98
CA LEU A 134 -3.28 14.25 8.35
C LEU A 134 -2.65 15.03 7.18
N SER A 135 -1.59 14.48 6.60
CA SER A 135 -0.92 15.07 5.44
C SER A 135 -1.86 15.18 4.22
N PHE A 136 -2.64 14.14 3.93
CA PHE A 136 -3.65 14.17 2.86
C PHE A 136 -4.68 15.28 3.03
N ALA A 137 -5.13 15.53 4.26
CA ALA A 137 -6.12 16.54 4.58
C ALA A 137 -5.54 17.96 4.67
N ALA A 138 -4.21 18.12 4.57
CA ALA A 138 -3.51 19.35 4.96
C ALA A 138 -3.95 19.79 6.36
N SER A 139 -4.02 18.84 7.29
CA SER A 139 -4.43 19.08 8.66
C SER A 139 -3.43 20.02 9.34
N ARG A 140 -3.92 20.87 10.24
CA ARG A 140 -3.06 21.69 11.12
C ARG A 140 -2.32 20.85 12.19
N GLU A 141 -2.70 19.59 12.31
CA GLU A 141 -2.17 18.63 13.28
C GLU A 141 -1.07 17.73 12.67
N ASP A 142 -0.80 17.87 11.37
CA ASP A 142 0.41 17.35 10.70
C ASP A 142 1.62 18.20 11.09
#